data_AF-A0A1G9H5I3-F1
#
_entry.id   AF-A0A1G9H5I3-F1
#
_cell.length_a   1.000
_cell.length_b   1.000
_cell.length_c   1.000
_cell.angle_alpha   90.00
_cell.angle_beta   90.00
_cell.angle_gamma   90.00
#
_symmetry.space_group_name_H-M   'P 1'
#
loop_
_entity.id
_entity.type
_entity.pdbx_description
1 polymer ?
#
loop_
_entity_poly.entity_id
_entity_poly.type
_entity_poly.pdbx_seq_one_letter_code
_entity_poly.pdbx_strand_id
1 'polypeptide(L)'
;MASTNPSAVNPINRDIERFSRSGKPGHAEILSRGKKLREHLRRSLSYIDNLHPNSWPFGSDVDAVYPIDQMLCLKKRLGRGYTAKVRGAYSGRVSDQILEGQREKRSNREKKIENVVFTDMQGRSVDDPGCPLSDIISGIANLDHHSQKGRNIPLNKVSLYVILQELEMISTRSVKELLNVGDRQARKYVKACGIALPFLARALPEAPAAAGQPSLEDRLAAYLDNGE
;
A
#
# COMPACT_ATOMS: atom_id res chain seq x y z
N MET A 1 -16.97 -29.75 40.25
CA MET A 1 -15.80 -28.86 40.32
C MET A 1 -16.00 -27.77 39.27
N ALA A 2 -16.33 -26.56 39.70
CA ALA A 2 -16.67 -25.45 38.80
C ALA A 2 -15.38 -24.69 38.41
N SER A 3 -15.09 -24.63 37.12
CA SER A 3 -13.97 -23.87 36.55
C SER A 3 -14.45 -22.45 36.21
N THR A 4 -14.02 -21.47 37.00
CA THR A 4 -14.23 -20.05 36.74
C THR A 4 -13.15 -19.53 35.79
N ASN A 5 -13.55 -19.18 34.56
CA ASN A 5 -12.69 -18.47 33.62
C ASN A 5 -12.44 -17.04 34.12
N PRO A 6 -11.17 -16.57 34.24
CA PRO A 6 -10.89 -15.17 34.52
C PRO A 6 -11.21 -14.34 33.29
N SER A 7 -12.22 -13.48 33.43
CA SER A 7 -12.62 -12.49 32.44
C SER A 7 -11.42 -11.61 32.06
N ALA A 8 -11.05 -11.62 30.78
CA ALA A 8 -10.00 -10.77 30.23
C ALA A 8 -10.43 -9.29 30.35
N VAL A 9 -9.93 -8.62 31.38
CA VAL A 9 -10.16 -7.20 31.61
C VAL A 9 -9.42 -6.42 30.53
N ASN A 10 -10.16 -5.87 29.56
CA ASN A 10 -9.63 -4.91 28.59
C ASN A 10 -8.99 -3.71 29.33
N PRO A 11 -7.67 -3.47 29.23
CA PRO A 11 -7.00 -2.39 29.95
C PRO A 11 -7.35 -1.00 29.41
N ILE A 12 -8.03 -0.91 28.26
CA ILE A 12 -8.29 0.34 27.54
C ILE A 12 -9.39 1.19 28.21
N ASN A 13 -10.22 0.62 29.09
CA ASN A 13 -11.49 1.24 29.49
C ASN A 13 -11.53 1.82 30.91
N ARG A 14 -10.41 1.92 31.64
CA ARG A 14 -10.42 2.33 33.06
C ARG A 14 -10.27 3.83 33.33
N ASP A 15 -9.83 4.64 32.37
CA ASP A 15 -9.42 6.03 32.66
C ASP A 15 -10.27 7.11 31.96
N ILE A 16 -11.56 6.88 31.77
CA ILE A 16 -12.47 7.96 31.33
C ILE A 16 -12.98 8.70 32.56
N GLU A 17 -12.13 9.59 33.11
CA GLU A 17 -12.55 10.55 34.14
C GLU A 17 -13.69 11.43 33.57
N ARG A 18 -14.91 11.23 34.08
CA ARG A 18 -16.08 12.04 33.74
C ARG A 18 -16.00 13.38 34.48
N PHE A 19 -15.39 14.39 33.87
CA PHE A 19 -15.37 15.73 34.44
C PHE A 19 -16.65 16.53 34.14
N SER A 20 -17.18 17.12 35.20
CA SER A 20 -18.35 18.02 35.24
C SER A 20 -18.11 19.27 34.39
N ARG A 21 -19.03 19.55 33.45
CA ARG A 21 -18.93 20.62 32.43
C ARG A 21 -19.43 21.99 32.91
N SER A 22 -18.95 22.49 34.05
CA SER A 22 -19.32 23.83 34.52
C SER A 22 -18.09 24.70 34.69
N GLY A 23 -17.57 25.21 33.57
CA GLY A 23 -16.47 26.18 33.54
C GLY A 23 -15.74 26.20 32.21
N LYS A 24 -15.34 27.40 31.74
CA LYS A 24 -14.34 27.50 30.67
C LYS A 24 -12.99 27.07 31.26
N PRO A 25 -12.34 26.03 30.74
CA PRO A 25 -11.06 25.58 31.30
C PRO A 25 -10.02 26.70 31.18
N GLY A 26 -9.26 26.92 32.24
CA GLY A 26 -8.20 27.92 32.26
C GLY A 26 -7.08 27.58 31.28
N HIS A 27 -6.31 28.58 30.82
CA HIS A 27 -5.18 28.36 29.90
C HIS A 27 -4.17 27.30 30.41
N ALA A 28 -3.88 27.31 31.72
CA ALA A 28 -3.00 26.33 32.35
C ALA A 28 -3.57 24.89 32.30
N GLU A 29 -4.89 24.75 32.41
CA GLU A 29 -5.61 23.47 32.32
C GLU A 29 -5.59 22.93 30.88
N ILE A 30 -5.75 23.81 29.89
CA ILE A 30 -5.65 23.44 28.48
C ILE A 30 -4.23 22.92 28.16
N LEU A 31 -3.20 23.60 28.64
CA LEU A 31 -1.82 23.18 28.44
C LEU A 31 -1.50 21.85 29.13
N SER A 32 -1.94 21.65 30.36
CA SER A 32 -1.72 20.39 31.09
C SER A 32 -2.45 19.22 30.42
N ARG A 33 -3.67 19.45 29.92
CA ARG A 33 -4.42 18.48 29.13
C ARG A 33 -3.72 18.14 27.81
N GLY A 34 -3.18 19.14 27.11
CA GLY A 34 -2.40 18.93 25.88
C GLY A 34 -1.15 18.08 26.12
N LYS A 35 -0.43 18.33 27.22
CA LYS A 35 0.74 17.52 27.62
C LYS A 35 0.34 16.07 27.94
N LYS A 36 -0.71 15.87 28.75
CA LYS A 36 -1.22 14.52 29.08
C LYS A 36 -1.63 13.74 27.83
N LEU A 37 -2.32 14.40 26.88
CA LEU A 37 -2.74 13.76 25.63
C LEU A 37 -1.54 13.33 24.77
N ARG A 38 -0.52 14.20 24.63
CA ARG A 38 0.72 13.88 23.90
C ARG A 38 1.47 12.73 24.55
N GLU A 39 1.56 12.73 25.88
CA GLU A 39 2.24 11.67 26.62
C GLU A 39 1.52 10.32 26.49
N HIS A 40 0.19 10.32 26.61
CA HIS A 40 -0.62 9.14 26.34
C HIS A 40 -0.40 8.60 24.93
N LEU A 41 -0.47 9.46 23.91
CA LEU A 41 -0.20 9.08 22.51
C LEU A 41 1.20 8.48 22.35
N ARG A 42 2.22 9.08 22.97
CA ARG A 42 3.60 8.59 22.91
C ARG A 42 3.74 7.20 23.53
N ARG A 43 3.07 6.95 24.67
CA ARG A 43 3.03 5.63 25.33
C ARG A 43 2.27 4.60 24.49
N SER A 44 1.17 4.99 23.86
CA SER A 44 0.42 4.10 22.96
C SER A 44 1.26 3.71 21.74
N LEU A 45 1.98 4.66 21.13
CA LEU A 45 2.87 4.37 20.00
C LEU A 45 4.04 3.48 20.42
N SER A 46 4.70 3.78 21.54
CA SER A 46 5.77 2.92 22.05
C SER A 46 5.28 1.51 22.40
N TYR A 47 4.05 1.37 22.87
CA TYR A 47 3.44 0.06 23.09
C TYR A 47 3.25 -0.69 21.77
N ILE A 48 2.73 -0.02 20.74
CA ILE A 48 2.51 -0.60 19.41
C ILE A 48 3.84 -1.04 18.77
N ASP A 49 4.88 -0.22 18.87
CA ASP A 49 6.21 -0.51 18.31
C ASP A 49 6.89 -1.71 18.99
N ASN A 50 6.51 -2.00 20.24
CA ASN A 50 7.05 -3.11 21.03
C ASN A 50 6.14 -4.34 21.07
N LEU A 51 5.03 -4.36 20.33
CA LEU A 51 4.20 -5.56 20.20
C LEU A 51 4.98 -6.64 19.45
N HIS A 52 4.94 -7.87 19.97
CA HIS A 52 5.46 -9.03 19.26
C HIS A 52 4.77 -9.13 17.87
N PRO A 53 5.47 -9.49 16.78
CA PRO A 53 4.89 -9.54 15.44
C PRO A 53 3.59 -10.38 15.36
N ASN A 54 3.52 -11.47 16.13
CA ASN A 54 2.34 -12.36 16.19
C ASN A 54 1.24 -11.87 17.15
N SER A 55 1.48 -10.79 17.90
CA SER A 55 0.51 -10.19 18.85
C SER A 55 -0.29 -9.05 18.24
N TRP A 56 -0.03 -8.70 16.98
CA TRP A 56 -0.91 -7.83 16.23
C TRP A 56 -2.29 -8.51 16.10
N PRO A 57 -3.40 -7.84 16.47
CA PRO A 57 -4.75 -8.41 16.41
C PRO A 57 -5.24 -8.70 14.99
N PHE A 58 -4.39 -8.44 13.99
CA PHE A 58 -4.65 -8.62 12.57
C PHE A 58 -4.17 -9.98 12.03
N GLY A 59 -3.63 -10.85 12.89
CA GLY A 59 -3.44 -12.28 12.62
C GLY A 59 -2.20 -12.64 11.78
N SER A 60 -1.38 -13.56 12.29
CA SER A 60 -0.28 -14.23 11.57
C SER A 60 -0.70 -15.60 11.03
N ASP A 61 -1.99 -15.94 11.04
CA ASP A 61 -2.44 -17.29 10.76
C ASP A 61 -3.09 -17.38 9.39
N VAL A 62 -2.37 -18.05 8.48
CA VAL A 62 -2.77 -18.86 7.29
C VAL A 62 -3.67 -18.20 6.22
N ASP A 63 -4.57 -17.29 6.57
CA ASP A 63 -5.35 -16.45 5.66
C ASP A 63 -4.95 -15.00 5.92
N ALA A 64 -3.92 -14.51 5.23
CA ALA A 64 -3.38 -13.15 5.41
C ALA A 64 -4.42 -12.07 5.05
N VAL A 65 -5.34 -11.78 5.97
CA VAL A 65 -6.28 -10.68 5.87
C VAL A 65 -5.49 -9.40 6.11
N TYR A 66 -5.23 -8.65 5.04
CA TYR A 66 -4.55 -7.36 5.16
C TYR A 66 -5.23 -6.48 6.24
N PRO A 67 -4.48 -5.84 7.14
CA PRO A 67 -5.07 -5.02 8.22
C PRO A 67 -6.06 -3.97 7.69
N ILE A 68 -5.80 -3.43 6.49
CA ILE A 68 -6.66 -2.46 5.82
C ILE A 68 -8.06 -3.00 5.49
N ASP A 69 -8.20 -4.31 5.28
CA ASP A 69 -9.48 -4.95 4.97
C ASP A 69 -10.38 -5.05 6.20
N GLN A 70 -9.80 -5.06 7.40
CA GLN A 70 -10.54 -5.03 8.67
C GLN A 70 -10.99 -3.60 9.04
N MET A 71 -10.34 -2.57 8.48
CA MET A 71 -10.64 -1.16 8.75
C MET A 71 -11.69 -0.60 7.76
N LEU A 72 -12.94 -1.07 7.83
CA LEU A 72 -14.01 -0.74 6.86
C LEU A 72 -14.19 0.77 6.59
N CYS A 73 -14.13 1.61 7.63
CA CYS A 73 -14.27 3.07 7.50
C CYS A 73 -13.09 3.68 6.72
N LEU A 74 -11.87 3.23 7.00
CA LEU A 74 -10.67 3.70 6.33
C LEU A 74 -10.64 3.20 4.87
N LYS A 75 -10.99 1.92 4.65
CA LYS A 75 -11.14 1.33 3.33
C LYS A 75 -12.13 2.09 2.45
N LYS A 76 -13.28 2.49 3.01
CA LYS A 76 -14.27 3.32 2.30
C LYS A 76 -13.73 4.71 1.96
N ARG A 77 -12.99 5.37 2.88
CA ARG A 77 -12.43 6.72 2.67
C ARG A 77 -11.29 6.75 1.67
N LEU A 78 -10.39 5.77 1.73
CA LEU A 78 -9.23 5.67 0.83
C LEU A 78 -9.64 5.26 -0.59
N GLY A 79 -10.70 4.46 -0.72
CA GLY A 79 -11.11 3.92 -2.01
C GLY A 79 -10.15 2.85 -2.54
N ARG A 80 -10.54 2.20 -3.65
CA ARG A 80 -9.90 0.96 -4.12
C ARG A 80 -8.42 1.09 -4.45
N GLY A 81 -8.02 2.19 -5.10
CA GLY A 81 -6.64 2.42 -5.53
C GLY A 81 -5.68 2.53 -4.34
N TYR A 82 -5.98 3.43 -3.41
CA TYR A 82 -5.14 3.61 -2.22
C TYR A 82 -5.14 2.39 -1.30
N THR A 83 -6.27 1.68 -1.16
CA THR A 83 -6.28 0.42 -0.40
C THR A 83 -5.37 -0.64 -1.03
N ALA A 84 -5.31 -0.71 -2.35
CA ALA A 84 -4.41 -1.62 -3.04
C ALA A 84 -2.94 -1.21 -2.87
N LYS A 85 -2.64 0.09 -2.88
CA LYS A 85 -1.28 0.60 -2.58
C LYS A 85 -0.83 0.18 -1.18
N VAL A 86 -1.72 0.30 -0.19
CA VAL A 86 -1.45 -0.17 1.17
C VAL A 86 -1.19 -1.67 1.17
N ARG A 87 -2.00 -2.48 0.47
CA ARG A 87 -1.75 -3.93 0.35
C ARG A 87 -0.41 -4.24 -0.31
N GLY A 88 -0.04 -3.54 -1.39
CA GLY A 88 1.25 -3.67 -2.08
C GLY A 88 2.42 -3.53 -1.11
N ALA A 89 2.41 -2.44 -0.33
CA ALA A 89 3.44 -2.16 0.68
C ALA A 89 3.54 -3.25 1.78
N TYR A 90 2.44 -3.92 2.12
CA TYR A 90 2.47 -5.07 3.05
C TYR A 90 2.90 -6.37 2.36
N SER A 91 2.49 -6.59 1.11
CA SER A 91 2.80 -7.80 0.35
C SER A 91 4.29 -7.92 -0.01
N GLY A 92 5.00 -6.79 -0.16
CA GLY A 92 6.46 -6.75 -0.35
C GLY A 92 7.27 -7.24 0.87
N ARG A 93 6.61 -7.54 2.01
CA ARG A 93 7.22 -8.15 3.20
C ARG A 93 6.86 -9.63 3.40
N VAL A 94 5.90 -10.16 2.62
CA VAL A 94 5.33 -11.51 2.81
C VAL A 94 5.71 -12.45 1.64
N SER A 95 6.47 -11.97 0.65
CA SER A 95 6.50 -12.56 -0.70
C SER A 95 7.34 -13.81 -0.89
N ASP A 96 8.13 -14.28 0.08
CA ASP A 96 9.04 -15.41 -0.18
C ASP A 96 8.55 -16.76 0.38
N GLN A 97 7.58 -16.79 1.29
CA GLN A 97 7.25 -18.04 2.03
C GLN A 97 5.94 -18.73 1.64
N ILE A 98 5.03 -18.08 0.89
CA ILE A 98 3.69 -18.64 0.61
C ILE A 98 3.57 -19.29 -0.79
N LEU A 99 4.56 -19.09 -1.68
CA LEU A 99 4.43 -19.50 -3.09
C LEU A 99 4.79 -20.96 -3.41
N GLU A 100 5.37 -21.73 -2.48
CA GLU A 100 5.83 -23.11 -2.76
C GLU A 100 4.76 -24.21 -2.55
N GLY A 101 3.65 -23.91 -1.86
CA GLY A 101 2.73 -24.96 -1.38
C GLY A 101 1.60 -25.39 -2.31
N GLN A 102 1.19 -24.58 -3.30
CA GLN A 102 -0.01 -24.87 -4.10
C GLN A 102 0.33 -25.13 -5.57
N ARG A 103 0.82 -26.35 -5.85
CA ARG A 103 0.87 -26.92 -7.21
C ARG A 103 -0.54 -27.24 -7.69
N GLU A 104 -1.25 -26.23 -8.18
CA GLU A 104 -2.52 -26.46 -8.86
C GLU A 104 -2.32 -26.94 -10.31
N LYS A 105 -3.18 -27.88 -10.68
CA LYS A 105 -3.21 -28.66 -11.91
C LYS A 105 -3.12 -27.75 -13.15
N ARG A 106 -2.32 -28.21 -14.13
CA ARG A 106 -2.05 -27.61 -15.43
C ARG A 106 -3.35 -27.26 -16.19
N SER A 107 -3.94 -26.12 -15.89
CA SER A 107 -4.90 -25.45 -16.76
C SER A 107 -4.25 -24.15 -17.22
N ASN A 108 -4.21 -23.97 -18.55
CA ASN A 108 -3.81 -22.77 -19.29
C ASN A 108 -2.80 -21.84 -18.56
N ARG A 109 -1.50 -21.98 -18.87
CA ARG A 109 -0.42 -21.17 -18.27
C ARG A 109 -0.83 -19.71 -18.23
N GLU A 110 -0.94 -19.17 -17.02
CA GLU A 110 -1.32 -17.78 -16.83
C GLU A 110 -0.31 -16.87 -17.52
N LYS A 111 -0.81 -15.83 -18.20
CA LYS A 111 0.05 -14.84 -18.82
C LYS A 111 0.79 -14.09 -17.72
N LYS A 112 2.10 -14.27 -17.68
CA LYS A 112 3.03 -13.49 -16.87
C LYS A 112 3.69 -12.46 -17.77
N ILE A 113 3.63 -11.20 -17.39
CA ILE A 113 4.22 -10.09 -18.11
C ILE A 113 5.21 -9.42 -17.16
N GLU A 114 6.46 -9.31 -17.58
CA GLU A 114 7.49 -8.59 -16.84
C GLU A 114 7.24 -7.09 -16.94
N ASN A 115 7.28 -6.40 -15.80
CA ASN A 115 7.09 -4.96 -15.73
C ASN A 115 8.43 -4.25 -15.92
N VAL A 116 8.77 -3.97 -17.17
CA VAL A 116 10.01 -3.24 -17.57
C VAL A 116 10.12 -1.87 -16.89
N VAL A 117 8.99 -1.28 -16.51
CA VAL A 117 8.90 0.10 -16.03
C VAL A 117 8.81 0.16 -14.50
N PHE A 118 9.00 -0.96 -13.81
CA PHE A 118 8.77 -1.08 -12.38
C PHE A 118 9.57 -0.06 -11.56
N THR A 119 10.88 0.02 -11.78
CA THR A 119 11.78 0.96 -11.08
C THR A 119 11.41 2.41 -11.33
N ASP A 120 11.08 2.74 -12.58
CA ASP A 120 10.81 4.11 -12.98
C ASP A 120 9.46 4.62 -12.48
N MET A 121 8.49 3.71 -12.29
CA MET A 121 7.16 4.04 -11.79
C MET A 121 7.12 4.26 -10.28
N GLN A 122 8.06 3.69 -9.52
CA GLN A 122 8.09 3.81 -8.07
C GLN A 122 8.17 5.27 -7.61
N GLY A 123 7.33 5.63 -6.65
CA GLY A 123 7.29 6.99 -6.07
C GLY A 123 6.58 8.06 -6.91
N ARG A 124 6.21 7.79 -8.17
CA ARG A 124 5.48 8.78 -9.00
C ARG A 124 4.02 8.93 -8.56
N SER A 125 3.46 10.13 -8.71
CA SER A 125 2.05 10.39 -8.43
C SER A 125 1.18 10.12 -9.66
N VAL A 126 -0.10 9.81 -9.42
CA VAL A 126 -1.11 9.65 -10.49
C VAL A 126 -1.40 11.01 -11.16
N ASP A 127 -1.32 12.08 -10.38
CA ASP A 127 -1.76 13.42 -10.76
C ASP A 127 -0.58 14.38 -11.04
N ASP A 128 0.62 13.87 -11.33
CA ASP A 128 1.76 14.74 -11.67
C ASP A 128 1.50 15.48 -13.00
N PRO A 129 1.26 16.80 -12.97
CA PRO A 129 0.90 17.55 -14.17
C PRO A 129 2.10 17.63 -15.12
N GLY A 130 1.87 17.38 -16.41
CA GLY A 130 2.90 17.44 -17.45
C GLY A 130 3.74 16.17 -17.60
N CYS A 131 3.42 15.10 -16.87
CA CYS A 131 4.07 13.81 -17.04
C CYS A 131 3.39 13.03 -18.18
N PRO A 132 4.08 12.72 -19.30
CA PRO A 132 3.49 12.00 -20.45
C PRO A 132 2.96 10.61 -20.07
N LEU A 133 3.47 10.08 -18.96
CA LEU A 133 3.04 8.82 -18.36
C LEU A 133 1.56 8.84 -17.93
N SER A 134 1.11 9.95 -17.32
CA SER A 134 -0.28 10.09 -16.85
C SER A 134 -1.26 10.17 -18.02
N ASP A 135 -0.84 10.80 -19.12
CA ASP A 135 -1.63 10.87 -20.35
C ASP A 135 -1.75 9.49 -21.02
N ILE A 136 -0.65 8.74 -21.11
CA ILE A 136 -0.66 7.37 -21.65
C ILE A 136 -1.56 6.47 -20.82
N ILE A 137 -1.41 6.47 -19.50
CA ILE A 137 -2.23 5.64 -18.60
C ILE A 137 -3.69 6.08 -18.65
N SER A 138 -3.96 7.38 -18.73
CA SER A 138 -5.31 7.91 -18.90
C SER A 138 -5.96 7.47 -20.21
N GLY A 139 -5.23 7.52 -21.32
CA GLY A 139 -5.69 7.04 -22.63
C GLY A 139 -6.00 5.54 -22.61
N ILE A 140 -5.14 4.75 -21.98
CA ILE A 140 -5.31 3.29 -21.89
C ILE A 140 -6.45 2.91 -20.95
N ALA A 141 -6.64 3.64 -19.86
CA ALA A 141 -7.77 3.43 -18.95
C ALA A 141 -9.13 3.63 -19.66
N ASN A 142 -9.18 4.58 -20.60
CA ASN A 142 -10.36 4.88 -21.40
C ASN A 142 -10.54 3.98 -22.63
N LEU A 143 -9.54 3.15 -22.94
CA LEU A 143 -9.59 2.23 -24.08
C LEU A 143 -10.68 1.18 -23.86
N ASP A 144 -11.32 0.74 -24.94
CA ASP A 144 -12.35 -0.28 -24.86
C ASP A 144 -11.75 -1.66 -24.55
N HIS A 145 -11.82 -2.05 -23.28
CA HIS A 145 -11.43 -3.38 -22.80
C HIS A 145 -12.61 -4.37 -22.77
N HIS A 146 -13.79 -3.97 -23.25
CA HIS A 146 -14.99 -4.79 -23.30
C HIS A 146 -15.16 -5.46 -24.68
N SER A 147 -16.01 -6.48 -24.74
CA SER A 147 -16.48 -6.99 -26.03
C SER A 147 -17.50 -6.02 -26.61
N GLN A 148 -17.56 -5.88 -27.93
CA GLN A 148 -18.33 -4.90 -28.72
C GLN A 148 -19.83 -4.77 -28.36
N LYS A 149 -20.38 -5.64 -27.52
CA LYS A 149 -21.78 -5.65 -27.08
C LYS A 149 -22.01 -5.03 -25.69
N GLY A 150 -20.97 -4.53 -25.01
CA GLY A 150 -21.06 -3.99 -23.64
C GLY A 150 -20.98 -2.47 -23.57
N ARG A 151 -21.44 -1.89 -22.45
CA ARG A 151 -21.13 -0.50 -22.10
C ARG A 151 -19.63 -0.39 -21.78
N ASN A 152 -18.96 0.59 -22.42
CA ASN A 152 -17.55 0.89 -22.20
C ASN A 152 -17.38 1.65 -20.89
N ILE A 153 -17.03 0.92 -19.84
CA ILE A 153 -16.71 1.51 -18.54
C ILE A 153 -15.18 1.62 -18.47
N PRO A 154 -14.62 2.83 -18.29
CA PRO A 154 -13.18 3.01 -18.19
C PRO A 154 -12.64 2.29 -16.96
N LEU A 155 -11.40 1.81 -17.07
CA LEU A 155 -10.67 1.23 -15.95
C LEU A 155 -10.26 2.33 -14.96
N ASN A 156 -10.03 1.94 -13.71
CA ASN A 156 -9.55 2.88 -12.71
C ASN A 156 -8.06 3.18 -12.94
N LYS A 157 -7.74 4.44 -13.29
CA LYS A 157 -6.39 4.93 -13.52
C LYS A 157 -5.46 4.69 -12.33
N VAL A 158 -5.94 4.98 -11.11
CA VAL A 158 -5.16 4.79 -9.88
C VAL A 158 -4.81 3.31 -9.70
N SER A 159 -5.72 2.40 -10.04
CA SER A 159 -5.47 0.96 -9.94
C SER A 159 -4.42 0.49 -10.96
N LEU A 160 -4.40 1.06 -12.17
CA LEU A 160 -3.35 0.78 -13.16
C LEU A 160 -1.98 1.28 -12.69
N TYR A 161 -1.91 2.49 -12.12
CA TYR A 161 -0.70 3.03 -11.53
C TYR A 161 -0.16 2.13 -10.41
N VAL A 162 -1.03 1.71 -9.49
CA VAL A 162 -0.65 0.84 -8.37
C VAL A 162 -0.12 -0.51 -8.86
N ILE A 163 -0.74 -1.11 -9.89
CA ILE A 163 -0.21 -2.34 -10.48
C ILE A 163 1.21 -2.14 -11.01
N LEU A 164 1.45 -1.05 -11.74
CA LEU A 164 2.76 -0.77 -12.34
C LEU A 164 3.82 -0.39 -11.30
N GLN A 165 3.42 0.10 -10.12
CA GLN A 165 4.32 0.48 -9.02
C GLN A 165 4.67 -0.68 -8.09
N GLU A 166 3.74 -1.58 -7.86
CA GLU A 166 3.86 -2.60 -6.80
C GLU A 166 4.18 -4.00 -7.35
N LEU A 167 3.93 -4.27 -8.64
CA LEU A 167 4.15 -5.60 -9.24
C LEU A 167 5.30 -5.58 -10.25
N GLU A 168 6.37 -6.30 -9.94
CA GLU A 168 7.45 -6.61 -10.88
C GLU A 168 6.99 -7.62 -11.95
N MET A 169 6.26 -8.67 -11.53
CA MET A 169 5.61 -9.62 -12.44
C MET A 169 4.08 -9.46 -12.42
N ILE A 170 3.55 -9.00 -13.55
CA ILE A 170 2.11 -8.78 -13.75
C ILE A 170 1.47 -10.09 -14.20
N SER A 171 0.62 -10.65 -13.35
CA SER A 171 -0.17 -11.84 -13.61
C SER A 171 -1.61 -11.62 -13.18
N THR A 172 -2.54 -12.46 -13.65
CA THR A 172 -3.94 -12.36 -13.23
C THR A 172 -4.13 -12.62 -11.74
N ARG A 173 -3.32 -13.50 -11.15
CA ARG A 173 -3.33 -13.78 -9.70
C ARG A 173 -2.81 -12.60 -8.90
N SER A 174 -1.62 -12.09 -9.24
CA SER A 174 -1.01 -10.96 -8.52
C SER A 174 -1.90 -9.71 -8.57
N VAL A 175 -2.52 -9.42 -9.72
CA VAL A 175 -3.48 -8.31 -9.84
C VAL A 175 -4.76 -8.55 -9.02
N LYS A 176 -5.26 -9.78 -8.99
CA LYS A 176 -6.45 -10.16 -8.19
C LYS A 176 -6.20 -9.97 -6.71
N GLU A 177 -5.06 -10.42 -6.20
CA GLU A 177 -4.68 -10.30 -4.79
C GLU A 177 -4.48 -8.83 -4.40
N LEU A 178 -3.73 -8.08 -5.21
CA LEU A 178 -3.44 -6.67 -4.97
C LEU A 178 -4.72 -5.82 -4.94
N LEU A 179 -5.56 -5.93 -5.98
CA LEU A 179 -6.76 -5.09 -6.11
C LEU A 179 -8.01 -5.66 -5.41
N ASN A 180 -8.00 -6.94 -5.01
CA ASN A 180 -9.18 -7.70 -4.57
C ASN A 180 -10.36 -7.56 -5.54
N VAL A 181 -10.13 -8.00 -6.79
CA VAL A 181 -11.11 -7.94 -7.88
C VAL A 181 -11.34 -9.31 -8.49
N GLY A 182 -12.52 -9.56 -9.05
CA GLY A 182 -12.80 -10.83 -9.74
C GLY A 182 -11.95 -11.06 -10.99
N ASP A 183 -11.78 -12.32 -11.39
CA ASP A 183 -10.86 -12.74 -12.46
C ASP A 183 -11.09 -12.02 -13.80
N ARG A 184 -12.35 -11.72 -14.14
CA ARG A 184 -12.70 -11.00 -15.37
C ARG A 184 -12.13 -9.57 -15.38
N GLN A 185 -12.14 -8.90 -14.23
CA GLN A 185 -11.57 -7.56 -14.08
C GLN A 185 -10.05 -7.62 -14.03
N ALA A 186 -9.47 -8.57 -13.28
CA ALA A 186 -8.02 -8.78 -13.24
C ALA A 186 -7.45 -9.00 -14.66
N ARG A 187 -8.09 -9.83 -15.49
CA ARG A 187 -7.69 -10.06 -16.89
C ARG A 187 -7.71 -8.78 -17.74
N LYS A 188 -8.65 -7.87 -17.51
CA LYS A 188 -8.70 -6.58 -18.22
C LYS A 188 -7.54 -5.70 -17.83
N TYR A 189 -7.23 -5.61 -16.53
CA TYR A 189 -6.06 -4.87 -16.06
C TYR A 189 -4.76 -5.44 -16.64
N VAL A 190 -4.58 -6.76 -16.64
CA VAL A 190 -3.39 -7.40 -17.25
C VAL A 190 -3.30 -7.08 -18.74
N LYS A 191 -4.42 -7.13 -19.48
CA LYS A 191 -4.47 -6.74 -20.90
C LYS A 191 -4.11 -5.27 -21.10
N ALA A 192 -4.65 -4.38 -20.27
CA ALA A 192 -4.36 -2.95 -20.31
C ALA A 192 -2.87 -2.66 -20.02
N CYS A 193 -2.29 -3.31 -19.01
CA CYS A 193 -0.85 -3.22 -18.72
C CYS A 193 -0.01 -3.72 -19.88
N GLY A 194 -0.38 -4.84 -20.51
CA GLY A 194 0.33 -5.36 -21.69
C GLY A 194 0.32 -4.40 -22.88
N ILE A 195 -0.75 -3.61 -23.05
CA ILE A 195 -0.80 -2.53 -24.04
C ILE A 195 0.04 -1.33 -23.57
N ALA A 196 0.01 -1.01 -22.28
CA ALA A 196 0.70 0.16 -21.72
C ALA A 196 2.21 0.09 -21.76
N LEU A 197 2.78 -1.05 -21.32
CA LEU A 197 4.22 -1.23 -21.17
C LEU A 197 5.05 -0.76 -22.38
N PRO A 198 4.75 -1.13 -23.64
CA PRO A 198 5.55 -0.68 -24.78
C PRO A 198 5.46 0.84 -25.03
N PHE A 199 4.35 1.50 -24.69
CA PHE A 199 4.25 2.96 -24.80
C PHE A 199 4.98 3.66 -23.65
N LEU A 200 4.85 3.13 -22.44
CA LEU A 200 5.52 3.67 -21.26
C LEU A 200 7.04 3.54 -21.39
N ALA A 201 7.54 2.39 -21.85
CA ALA A 201 8.96 2.16 -22.08
C ALA A 201 9.58 3.08 -23.15
N ARG A 202 8.77 3.58 -24.10
CA ARG A 202 9.22 4.57 -25.09
C ARG A 202 9.16 6.01 -24.57
N ALA A 203 8.20 6.29 -23.70
CA ALA A 203 7.93 7.64 -23.19
C ALA A 203 8.82 7.99 -22.00
N LEU A 204 9.29 7.00 -21.26
CA LEU A 204 10.34 7.19 -20.28
C LEU A 204 11.68 7.27 -20.99
N PRO A 205 12.46 8.35 -20.79
CA PRO A 205 13.86 8.29 -21.13
C PRO A 205 14.47 7.15 -20.32
N GLU A 206 15.31 6.31 -20.94
CA GLU A 206 16.20 5.43 -20.16
C GLU A 206 16.80 6.31 -19.06
N ALA A 207 16.60 5.93 -17.80
CA ALA A 207 17.34 6.55 -16.71
C ALA A 207 18.80 6.57 -17.20
N PRO A 208 19.47 7.73 -17.25
CA PRO A 208 20.86 7.75 -17.68
C PRO A 208 21.58 6.78 -16.77
N ALA A 209 22.07 5.68 -17.34
CA ALA A 209 22.91 4.75 -16.63
C ALA A 209 24.00 5.57 -15.94
N ALA A 210 23.99 5.60 -14.61
CA ALA A 210 25.01 6.27 -13.80
C ALA A 210 25.15 7.81 -13.96
N ALA A 211 24.08 8.59 -13.76
CA ALA A 211 24.24 10.01 -13.40
C ALA A 211 24.35 10.19 -11.87
N GLY A 212 25.56 9.94 -11.34
CA GLY A 212 26.12 10.63 -10.19
C GLY A 212 25.37 10.58 -8.85
N GLN A 213 25.26 9.39 -8.23
CA GLN A 213 25.45 9.39 -6.78
C GLN A 213 26.95 9.52 -6.55
N PRO A 214 27.46 10.62 -5.94
CA PRO A 214 28.85 10.63 -5.50
C PRO A 214 29.04 9.40 -4.63
N SER A 215 30.12 8.67 -4.90
CA SER A 215 30.45 7.49 -4.11
C SER A 215 30.49 7.88 -2.63
N LEU A 216 30.28 6.91 -1.73
CA LEU A 216 30.31 7.20 -0.29
C LEU A 216 31.66 7.85 0.11
N GLU A 217 32.72 7.52 -0.63
CA GLU A 217 34.06 8.12 -0.53
C GLU A 217 34.07 9.60 -0.91
N ASP A 218 33.44 9.98 -2.03
CA ASP A 218 33.34 11.38 -2.46
C ASP A 218 32.53 12.24 -1.46
N ARG A 219 31.50 11.64 -0.85
CA ARG A 219 30.69 12.31 0.19
C ARG A 219 31.51 12.51 1.46
N LEU A 220 32.31 11.53 1.87
CA LEU A 220 33.19 11.63 3.03
C LEU A 220 34.32 12.65 2.80
N ALA A 221 34.90 12.70 1.60
CA ALA A 221 35.91 13.69 1.25
C ALA A 221 35.37 15.13 1.36
N ALA A 222 34.15 15.38 0.86
CA ALA A 222 33.50 16.68 0.99
C ALA A 222 33.18 17.08 2.45
N TYR A 223 33.01 16.13 3.36
CA TYR A 223 32.83 16.44 4.79
C TYR A 223 34.15 16.78 5.50
N LEU A 224 35.28 16.25 5.04
CA LEU A 224 36.59 16.53 5.62
C LEU A 224 37.15 17.88 5.17
N ASP A 225 36.82 18.34 3.96
CA ASP A 225 37.30 19.62 3.41
C ASP A 225 36.55 20.85 3.97
N ASN A 226 35.36 20.68 4.53
CA ASN A 226 34.55 21.79 5.08
C ASN A 226 34.71 21.97 6.61
N GLY A 227 35.76 21.39 7.19
CA GLY A 227 35.99 21.28 8.63
C GLY A 227 37.16 22.10 9.19
N GLU A 228 37.63 23.14 8.50
CA GLU A 228 38.60 24.12 9.03
C GLU A 228 37.96 25.48 9.34
#